data_AF-A0A1Y0ESV7-F1
#
_entry.id   AF-A0A1Y0ESV7-F1
#
_cell.length_a   1.000
_cell.length_b   1.000
_cell.length_c   1.000
_cell.angle_alpha   90.00
_cell.angle_beta   90.00
_cell.angle_gamma   90.00
#
_symmetry.space_group_name_H-M   'P 1'
#
loop_
_entity.id
_entity.type
_entity.pdbx_description
1 polymer ?
#
loop_
_entity_poly.entity_id
_entity_poly.type
_entity_poly.pdbx_seq_one_letter_code
_entity_poly.pdbx_strand_id
1 'polypeptide(L)'
;MEGHPRIEHQAIPLVGTLQQSLAGVFAEWDADQGALPGVNAWCAAVISLLLYICEGDDIQGRGHPGNPEPTRTRRDGWRLFPAQGVRMWDVGVRMGAALRAAYQAAETDQGGTHAGPRGHVRRAHWHGYWSGPMKDKDGQDIPRERRKFDLRWQPPIAVNLPDIASLPATIRKVSAPPATP
;
A
#
# COMPACT_ATOMS: atom_id res chain seq x y z
N MET A 1 -5.68 17.54 35.75
CA MET A 1 -5.91 16.38 34.86
C MET A 1 -6.80 16.86 33.74
N GLU A 2 -6.20 17.51 32.74
CA GLU A 2 -6.93 18.02 31.57
C GLU A 2 -7.02 16.88 30.54
N GLY A 3 -8.23 16.42 30.29
CA GLY A 3 -8.50 15.39 29.29
C GLY A 3 -8.12 15.92 27.91
N HIS A 4 -7.23 15.23 27.21
CA HIS A 4 -6.98 15.49 25.81
C HIS A 4 -8.29 15.32 25.02
N PRO A 5 -8.64 16.26 24.13
CA PRO A 5 -9.81 16.10 23.29
C PRO A 5 -9.66 14.80 22.49
N ARG A 6 -10.64 13.92 22.63
CA ARG A 6 -10.72 12.69 21.86
C ARG A 6 -10.86 13.11 20.40
N ILE A 7 -9.85 12.84 19.58
CA ILE A 7 -9.95 13.06 18.13
C ILE A 7 -11.11 12.18 17.65
N GLU A 8 -12.25 12.80 17.34
CA GLU A 8 -13.34 12.10 16.67
C GLU A 8 -12.88 11.83 15.25
N HIS A 9 -12.51 10.58 14.99
CA HIS A 9 -12.15 10.15 13.64
C HIS A 9 -13.43 10.05 12.81
N GLN A 10 -13.71 11.08 12.02
CA GLN A 10 -14.70 11.00 10.94
C GLN A 10 -14.09 10.14 9.82
N ALA A 11 -14.55 8.89 9.72
CA ALA A 11 -14.09 7.97 8.69
C ALA A 11 -14.78 8.31 7.37
N ILE A 12 -14.07 9.01 6.48
CA ILE A 12 -14.54 9.25 5.12
C ILE A 12 -14.38 7.95 4.34
N PRO A 13 -15.47 7.35 3.83
CA PRO A 13 -15.35 6.11 3.07
C PRO A 13 -14.51 6.36 1.81
N LEU A 14 -13.50 5.52 1.58
CA LEU A 14 -12.76 5.54 0.32
C LEU A 14 -13.72 5.07 -0.80
N VAL A 15 -13.97 5.94 -1.79
CA VAL A 15 -14.86 5.67 -2.93
C VAL A 15 -14.06 5.73 -4.22
N GLY A 16 -14.18 4.67 -5.04
CA GLY A 16 -13.59 4.61 -6.37
C GLY A 16 -12.05 4.56 -6.34
N THR A 17 -11.42 5.50 -7.05
CA THR A 17 -9.95 5.66 -7.12
C THR A 17 -9.41 6.44 -5.92
N LEU A 18 -8.10 6.35 -5.66
CA LEU A 18 -7.44 7.14 -4.61
C LEU A 18 -7.66 8.64 -4.83
N GLN A 19 -7.59 9.12 -6.08
CA GLN A 19 -7.84 10.51 -6.43
C GLN A 19 -9.26 10.96 -6.06
N GLN A 20 -10.26 10.13 -6.34
CA GLN A 20 -11.66 10.42 -5.99
C GLN A 20 -11.87 10.43 -4.48
N SER A 21 -11.25 9.49 -3.77
CA SER A 21 -11.32 9.42 -2.32
C SER A 21 -10.66 10.64 -1.67
N LEU A 22 -9.50 11.06 -2.17
CA LEU A 22 -8.79 12.24 -1.66
C LEU A 22 -9.51 13.54 -1.98
N ALA A 23 -10.15 13.65 -3.15
CA ALA A 23 -10.99 14.81 -3.46
C ALA A 23 -12.15 14.94 -2.46
N GLY A 24 -12.76 13.84 -2.03
CA GLY A 24 -13.77 13.84 -0.98
C GLY A 24 -13.21 14.31 0.38
N VAL A 25 -12.05 13.79 0.77
CA VAL A 25 -11.35 14.20 2.01
C VAL A 25 -11.00 15.68 2.01
N PHE A 26 -10.48 16.20 0.90
CA PHE A 26 -10.11 17.61 0.79
C PHE A 26 -11.32 18.54 0.71
N ALA A 27 -12.43 18.13 0.08
CA ALA A 27 -13.64 18.92 0.07
C ALA A 27 -14.22 19.11 1.48
N GLU A 28 -14.15 18.07 2.32
CA GLU A 28 -14.54 18.16 3.73
C GLU A 28 -13.56 19.01 4.54
N TRP A 29 -12.25 18.85 4.33
CA TRP A 29 -11.22 19.64 5.00
C TRP A 29 -11.27 21.13 4.65
N ASP A 30 -11.41 21.46 3.35
CA ASP A 30 -11.46 22.85 2.87
C ASP A 30 -12.69 23.59 3.39
N ALA A 31 -13.79 22.87 3.67
CA ALA A 31 -14.97 23.42 4.31
C ALA A 31 -14.73 23.84 5.77
N ASP A 32 -13.74 23.25 6.45
CA ASP A 32 -13.54 23.37 7.90
C ASP A 32 -12.36 24.29 8.30
N GLN A 33 -11.35 24.48 7.43
CA GLN A 33 -10.09 25.15 7.81
C GLN A 33 -9.62 26.29 6.89
N GLY A 34 -10.39 26.69 5.87
CA GLY A 34 -9.95 27.70 4.90
C GLY A 34 -8.85 27.15 3.99
N ALA A 35 -9.18 26.91 2.73
CA ALA A 35 -8.33 26.21 1.78
C ALA A 35 -6.88 26.73 1.75
N LEU A 36 -5.90 25.87 2.04
CA LEU A 36 -4.49 26.13 1.80
C LEU A 36 -4.19 25.85 0.32
N PRO A 37 -4.07 26.88 -0.54
CA PRO A 37 -3.96 26.66 -1.97
C PRO A 37 -2.66 25.92 -2.28
N GLY A 38 -2.77 24.77 -2.95
CA GLY A 38 -1.61 24.00 -3.44
C GLY A 38 -1.31 22.71 -2.69
N VAL A 39 -1.75 22.54 -1.44
CA VAL A 39 -1.53 21.29 -0.67
C VAL A 39 -2.13 20.07 -1.39
N ASN A 40 -3.32 20.24 -1.96
CA ASN A 40 -4.05 19.17 -2.65
C ASN A 40 -3.30 18.63 -3.89
N ALA A 41 -2.41 19.42 -4.52
CA ALA A 41 -1.78 19.05 -5.78
C ALA A 41 -0.80 17.87 -5.64
N TRP A 42 -0.14 17.71 -4.49
CA TRP A 42 0.87 16.66 -4.28
C TRP A 42 0.44 15.63 -3.25
N CYS A 43 -0.57 15.93 -2.41
CA CYS A 43 -1.01 15.00 -1.40
C CYS A 43 -1.43 13.64 -1.97
N ALA A 44 -2.02 13.59 -3.17
CA ALA A 44 -2.32 12.31 -3.82
C ALA A 44 -1.08 11.46 -4.10
N ALA A 45 0.01 12.08 -4.57
CA ALA A 45 1.26 11.38 -4.81
C ALA A 45 1.92 10.95 -3.49
N VAL A 46 1.94 11.83 -2.48
CA VAL A 46 2.55 11.56 -1.17
C VAL A 46 1.78 10.47 -0.42
N ILE A 47 0.45 10.55 -0.37
CA ILE A 47 -0.39 9.53 0.28
C ILE A 47 -0.28 8.20 -0.45
N SER A 48 -0.26 8.20 -1.78
CA SER A 48 0.00 6.97 -2.55
C SER A 48 1.35 6.36 -2.20
N LEU A 49 2.41 7.16 -2.07
CA LEU A 49 3.73 6.67 -1.68
C LEU A 49 3.74 6.11 -0.25
N LEU A 50 3.10 6.82 0.70
CA LEU A 50 2.99 6.37 2.08
C LEU A 50 2.22 5.05 2.19
N LEU A 51 1.07 4.94 1.51
CA LEU A 51 0.29 3.70 1.47
C LEU A 51 1.11 2.53 0.90
N TYR A 52 1.89 2.79 -0.16
CA TYR A 52 2.78 1.80 -0.75
C TYR A 52 3.86 1.32 0.22
N ILE A 53 4.48 2.25 0.97
CA ILE A 53 5.45 1.90 2.02
C ILE A 53 4.79 1.12 3.16
N CYS A 54 3.58 1.49 3.56
CA CYS A 54 2.83 0.84 4.64
C CYS A 54 2.38 -0.60 4.29
N GLU A 55 2.21 -0.94 3.01
CA GLU A 55 1.89 -2.31 2.59
C GLU A 55 3.09 -3.27 2.78
N GLY A 56 4.33 -2.76 2.74
CA GLY A 56 5.54 -3.50 3.11
C GLY A 56 6.04 -4.56 2.13
N ASP A 57 5.43 -4.67 0.94
CA ASP A 57 5.64 -5.80 0.02
C ASP A 57 6.93 -5.75 -0.83
N ASP A 58 7.59 -4.59 -0.97
CA ASP A 58 8.83 -4.42 -1.75
C ASP A 58 9.84 -3.49 -1.06
N ILE A 59 10.20 -3.82 0.20
CA ILE A 59 11.23 -3.12 0.98
C ILE A 59 12.45 -4.04 1.15
N GLN A 60 13.61 -3.61 0.67
CA GLN A 60 14.89 -4.30 0.79
C GLN A 60 15.83 -3.54 1.74
N GLY A 61 16.56 -4.28 2.58
CA GLY A 61 17.47 -3.72 3.57
C GLY A 61 17.67 -4.66 4.76
N ARG A 62 18.44 -4.21 5.75
CA ARG A 62 18.70 -4.99 6.97
C ARG A 62 17.52 -4.84 7.95
N GLY A 63 16.59 -5.80 7.89
CA GLY A 63 15.37 -5.80 8.70
C GLY A 63 14.25 -4.93 8.11
N HIS A 64 13.07 -4.96 8.75
CA HIS A 64 11.95 -4.10 8.37
C HIS A 64 12.06 -2.73 9.07
N PRO A 65 11.54 -1.64 8.47
CA PRO A 65 11.33 -0.39 9.18
C PRO A 65 10.46 -0.67 10.41
N GLY A 66 10.84 -0.13 11.56
CA GLY A 66 10.15 -0.39 12.82
C GLY A 66 10.56 0.62 13.87
N ASN A 67 9.67 0.83 14.84
CA ASN A 67 9.97 1.67 15.98
C ASN A 67 11.07 1.03 16.83
N PRO A 68 12.00 1.83 17.38
CA PRO A 68 13.03 1.31 18.25
C PRO A 68 12.40 0.68 19.50
N GLU A 69 12.88 -0.51 19.88
CA GLU A 69 12.46 -1.17 21.11
C GLU A 69 13.42 -0.84 22.27
N PRO A 70 12.91 -0.63 23.50
CA PRO A 70 13.76 -0.42 24.66
C PRO A 70 14.68 -1.61 24.89
N THR A 71 15.96 -1.35 25.18
CA THR A 71 16.93 -2.40 25.52
C THR A 71 17.23 -2.34 27.01
N ARG A 72 17.29 -3.51 27.67
CA ARG A 72 17.62 -3.59 29.10
C ARG A 72 19.10 -3.30 29.33
N THR A 73 19.38 -2.24 30.07
CA THR A 73 20.72 -1.88 30.50
C THR A 73 21.04 -2.52 31.85
N ARG A 74 22.33 -2.77 32.09
CA ARG A 74 22.81 -3.48 33.29
C ARG A 74 22.68 -2.63 34.57
N ARG A 75 22.61 -1.29 34.45
CA ARG A 75 22.55 -0.33 35.57
C ARG A 75 21.25 0.47 35.62
N ASP A 76 20.74 0.93 34.49
CA ASP A 76 19.68 1.95 34.44
C ASP A 76 18.32 1.38 34.01
N GLY A 77 18.14 0.06 34.03
CA GLY A 77 16.89 -0.59 33.63
C GLY A 77 16.62 -0.52 32.12
N TRP A 78 15.34 -0.51 31.72
CA TRP A 78 14.93 -0.44 30.31
C TRP A 78 15.14 0.97 29.76
N ARG A 79 15.91 1.09 28.68
CA ARG A 79 16.19 2.39 28.06
C ARG A 79 16.04 2.33 26.55
N LEU A 80 15.45 3.39 25.99
CA LEU A 80 15.44 3.60 24.54
C LEU A 80 16.74 4.30 24.12
N PHE A 81 17.38 3.75 23.09
CA PHE A 81 18.61 4.32 22.54
C PHE A 81 18.33 5.04 21.22
N PRO A 82 18.99 6.18 20.95
CA PRO A 82 18.89 6.83 19.66
C PRO A 82 19.49 5.95 18.56
N ALA A 83 19.07 6.19 17.31
CA ALA A 83 19.65 5.51 16.17
C ALA A 83 21.15 5.83 16.07
N GLN A 84 21.98 4.81 15.83
CA GLN A 84 23.43 4.97 15.67
C GLN A 84 23.82 5.66 14.34
N GLY A 85 22.87 5.83 13.43
CA GLY A 85 23.06 6.45 12.14
C GLY A 85 21.80 6.33 11.27
N VAL A 86 21.87 6.93 10.07
CA VAL A 86 20.83 6.81 9.06
C VAL A 86 20.75 5.36 8.59
N ARG A 87 19.53 4.81 8.54
CA ARG A 87 19.25 3.53 7.90
C ARG A 87 18.62 3.79 6.55
N MET A 88 19.18 3.18 5.51
CA MET A 88 18.67 3.26 4.15
C MET A 88 17.93 1.96 3.84
N TRP A 89 16.79 2.09 3.18
CA TRP A 89 16.00 0.99 2.63
C TRP A 89 15.72 1.27 1.17
N ASP A 90 15.94 0.26 0.33
CA ASP A 90 15.59 0.33 -1.07
C ASP A 90 14.16 -0.17 -1.24
N VAL A 91 13.29 0.67 -1.82
CA VAL A 91 11.86 0.38 -1.97
C VAL A 91 11.52 0.33 -3.46
N GLY A 92 10.69 -0.62 -3.87
CA GLY A 92 10.22 -0.70 -5.27
C GLY A 92 11.26 -1.25 -6.25
N VAL A 93 12.36 -1.85 -5.78
CA VAL A 93 13.48 -2.31 -6.63
C VAL A 93 13.01 -3.36 -7.62
N ARG A 94 12.18 -4.31 -7.15
CA ARG A 94 11.71 -5.43 -7.96
C ARG A 94 10.68 -4.97 -8.97
N MET A 95 9.73 -4.15 -8.53
CA MET A 95 8.75 -3.54 -9.42
C MET A 95 9.43 -2.65 -10.48
N GLY A 96 10.45 -1.90 -10.10
CA GLY A 96 11.23 -1.07 -11.03
C GLY A 96 12.04 -1.89 -12.04
N ALA A 97 12.58 -3.04 -11.65
CA ALA A 97 13.22 -3.98 -12.58
C ALA A 97 12.20 -4.59 -13.55
N ALA A 98 11.04 -5.01 -13.03
CA ALA A 98 9.93 -5.57 -13.80
C ALA A 98 9.44 -4.61 -14.89
N LEU A 99 9.17 -3.36 -14.52
CA LEU A 99 8.73 -2.35 -15.46
C LEU A 99 9.77 -2.10 -16.54
N ARG A 100 11.06 -1.93 -16.18
CA ARG A 100 12.13 -1.70 -17.16
C ARG A 100 12.24 -2.85 -18.16
N ALA A 101 12.19 -4.09 -17.71
CA ALA A 101 12.21 -5.26 -18.59
C ALA A 101 10.99 -5.30 -19.52
N ALA A 102 9.80 -5.01 -19.00
CA ALA A 102 8.57 -4.98 -19.77
C ALA A 102 8.59 -3.90 -20.87
N TYR A 103 9.05 -2.69 -20.52
CA TYR A 103 9.20 -1.59 -21.46
C TYR A 103 10.24 -1.93 -22.53
N GLN A 104 11.40 -2.48 -22.16
CA GLN A 104 12.41 -2.89 -23.13
C GLN A 104 11.87 -3.94 -24.11
N ALA A 105 11.17 -4.96 -23.61
CA ALA A 105 10.59 -6.01 -24.44
C ALA A 105 9.55 -5.46 -25.43
N ALA A 106 8.69 -4.54 -24.98
CA ALA A 106 7.69 -3.89 -25.84
C ALA A 106 8.32 -3.03 -26.95
N GLU A 107 9.42 -2.34 -26.68
CA GLU A 107 10.15 -1.54 -27.67
C GLU A 107 10.92 -2.41 -28.68
N THR A 108 11.39 -3.60 -28.28
CA THR A 108 12.12 -4.53 -29.16
C THR A 108 11.23 -5.47 -29.98
N ASP A 109 9.92 -5.52 -29.73
CA ASP A 109 8.96 -6.35 -30.47
C ASP A 109 8.73 -5.78 -31.89
N GLN A 110 9.68 -6.06 -32.79
CA GLN A 110 9.60 -5.73 -34.21
C GLN A 110 8.76 -6.77 -34.95
N GLY A 111 7.43 -6.65 -34.78
CA GLY A 111 6.36 -7.33 -35.54
C GLY A 111 6.79 -8.46 -36.49
N GLY A 112 6.80 -9.69 -35.99
CA GLY A 112 6.94 -10.90 -36.80
C GLY A 112 5.70 -11.20 -37.65
N THR A 113 5.89 -11.97 -38.73
CA THR A 113 4.89 -12.33 -39.75
C THR A 113 3.67 -13.13 -39.26
N HIS A 114 3.64 -13.52 -37.98
CA HIS A 114 2.47 -14.08 -37.31
C HIS A 114 2.01 -13.11 -36.21
N ALA A 115 1.12 -12.18 -36.57
CA ALA A 115 0.68 -11.10 -35.68
C ALA A 115 -0.28 -11.61 -34.59
N GLY A 116 0.28 -12.13 -33.51
CA GLY A 116 -0.43 -12.25 -32.23
C GLY A 116 -0.72 -10.86 -31.62
N PRO A 117 -1.59 -10.76 -30.60
CA PRO A 117 -1.91 -9.47 -29.98
C PRO A 117 -0.67 -8.83 -29.35
N ARG A 118 -0.41 -7.56 -29.67
CA ARG A 118 0.77 -6.81 -29.19
C ARG A 118 0.95 -6.88 -27.67
N GLY A 119 2.21 -7.10 -27.27
CA GLY A 119 2.62 -7.02 -25.88
C GLY A 119 2.35 -5.63 -25.29
N HIS A 120 1.81 -5.57 -24.07
CA HIS A 120 1.59 -4.30 -23.37
C HIS A 120 1.64 -4.48 -21.85
N VAL A 121 1.78 -3.37 -21.14
CA VAL A 121 1.79 -3.36 -19.66
C VAL A 121 0.47 -2.81 -19.15
N ARG A 122 -0.29 -3.65 -18.42
CA ARG A 122 -1.43 -3.19 -17.63
C ARG A 122 -0.91 -2.43 -16.42
N ARG A 123 -1.32 -1.16 -16.29
CA ARG A 123 -0.83 -0.24 -15.25
C ARG A 123 -1.18 -0.71 -13.84
N ALA A 124 -0.26 -0.44 -12.93
CA ALA A 124 -0.46 -0.59 -11.50
C ALA A 124 -1.52 0.39 -10.99
N HIS A 125 -2.28 -0.03 -9.99
CA HIS A 125 -3.33 0.77 -9.36
C HIS A 125 -3.66 0.25 -7.97
N TRP A 126 -4.21 1.11 -7.12
CA TRP A 126 -4.78 0.72 -5.84
C TRP A 126 -6.09 -0.03 -6.05
N HIS A 127 -6.28 -1.15 -5.35
CA HIS A 127 -7.52 -1.92 -5.37
C HIS A 127 -8.05 -2.12 -3.94
N GLY A 128 -9.31 -1.80 -3.74
CA GLY A 128 -9.99 -1.95 -2.45
C GLY A 128 -10.82 -3.22 -2.39
N TYR A 129 -10.62 -4.02 -1.34
CA TYR A 129 -11.37 -5.25 -1.08
C TYR A 129 -12.24 -5.08 0.17
N TRP A 130 -13.51 -5.44 0.07
CA TRP A 130 -14.38 -5.60 1.24
C TRP A 130 -14.39 -7.07 1.62
N SER A 131 -14.00 -7.38 2.84
CA SER A 131 -13.87 -8.75 3.34
C SER A 131 -14.72 -8.98 4.59
N GLY A 132 -15.06 -10.24 4.84
CA GLY A 132 -15.87 -10.67 5.98
C GLY A 132 -17.36 -10.92 5.67
N PRO A 133 -18.15 -11.26 6.70
CA PRO A 133 -19.57 -11.59 6.56
C PRO A 133 -20.37 -10.42 5.99
N MET A 134 -21.36 -10.72 5.14
CA MET A 134 -22.31 -9.70 4.67
C MET A 134 -23.48 -9.49 5.62
N LYS A 135 -23.77 -10.49 6.46
CA LYS A 135 -24.88 -10.50 7.41
C LYS A 135 -24.37 -10.70 8.83
N ASP A 136 -25.05 -10.09 9.79
CA ASP A 136 -24.77 -10.29 11.21
C ASP A 136 -25.33 -11.62 11.71
N LYS A 137 -25.12 -11.91 12.99
CA LYS A 137 -25.59 -13.13 13.66
C LYS A 137 -27.13 -13.27 13.66
N ASP A 138 -27.84 -12.16 13.49
CA ASP A 138 -29.31 -12.08 13.51
C ASP A 138 -29.89 -12.06 12.07
N GLY A 139 -29.03 -12.23 11.05
CA GLY A 139 -29.40 -12.33 9.64
C GLY A 139 -29.62 -10.99 8.92
N GLN A 140 -29.34 -9.86 9.60
CA GLN A 140 -29.46 -8.51 9.04
C GLN A 140 -28.21 -8.14 8.24
N ASP A 141 -28.38 -7.34 7.20
CA ASP A 141 -27.24 -6.89 6.39
C ASP A 141 -26.32 -5.96 7.20
N ILE A 142 -25.03 -6.29 7.24
CA ILE A 142 -24.01 -5.46 7.89
C ILE A 142 -23.74 -4.24 6.99
N PRO A 143 -23.90 -3.01 7.51
CA PRO A 143 -23.55 -1.79 6.77
C PRO A 143 -22.11 -1.80 6.29
N ARG A 144 -21.86 -1.23 5.11
CA ARG A 144 -20.56 -1.31 4.43
C ARG A 144 -19.43 -0.73 5.29
N GLU A 145 -19.66 0.38 5.96
CA GLU A 145 -18.73 1.05 6.88
C GLU A 145 -18.31 0.20 8.09
N ARG A 146 -19.09 -0.83 8.45
CA ARG A 146 -18.74 -1.78 9.51
C ARG A 146 -18.00 -3.01 8.99
N ARG A 147 -17.90 -3.18 7.67
CA ARG A 147 -17.18 -4.30 7.05
C ARG A 147 -15.70 -3.97 6.97
N LYS A 148 -14.86 -5.01 7.04
CA LYS A 148 -13.43 -4.86 6.92
C LYS A 148 -13.08 -4.42 5.48
N PHE A 149 -12.33 -3.33 5.38
CA PHE A 149 -11.80 -2.83 4.11
C PHE A 149 -10.28 -3.01 4.06
N ASP A 150 -9.80 -3.70 3.03
CA ASP A 150 -8.39 -3.91 2.77
C ASP A 150 -8.01 -3.17 1.47
N LEU A 151 -7.12 -2.19 1.54
CA LEU A 151 -6.55 -1.53 0.36
C LEU A 151 -5.22 -2.20 0.00
N ARG A 152 -5.07 -2.63 -1.27
CA ARG A 152 -3.85 -3.31 -1.74
C ARG A 152 -3.32 -2.71 -3.03
N TRP A 153 -2.01 -2.70 -3.19
CA TRP A 153 -1.37 -2.30 -4.45
C TRP A 153 -1.44 -3.46 -5.43
N GLN A 154 -2.08 -3.24 -6.58
CA GLN A 154 -2.04 -4.21 -7.67
C GLN A 154 -0.81 -3.92 -8.53
N PRO A 155 0.21 -4.81 -8.56
CA PRO A 155 1.39 -4.62 -9.38
C PRO A 155 1.06 -4.54 -10.88
N PRO A 156 1.94 -3.92 -11.68
CA PRO A 156 1.80 -3.90 -13.12
C PRO A 156 1.89 -5.33 -13.68
N ILE A 157 1.07 -5.65 -14.68
CA ILE A 157 1.05 -6.97 -15.31
C ILE A 157 1.48 -6.81 -16.76
N ALA A 158 2.51 -7.54 -17.15
CA ALA A 158 2.92 -7.62 -18.54
C ALA A 158 2.09 -8.68 -19.26
N VAL A 159 1.38 -8.26 -20.30
CA VAL A 159 0.49 -9.09 -21.10
C VAL A 159 1.16 -9.35 -22.44
N ASN A 160 1.25 -10.62 -22.84
CA ASN A 160 1.94 -11.05 -24.06
C ASN A 160 3.40 -10.58 -24.15
N LEU A 161 4.06 -10.43 -23.00
CA LEU A 161 5.49 -10.17 -22.86
C LEU A 161 6.10 -11.35 -22.08
N PRO A 162 7.43 -11.61 -22.20
CA PRO A 162 8.10 -12.67 -21.45
C PRO A 162 7.82 -12.58 -19.94
N ASP A 163 7.63 -13.73 -19.28
CA ASP A 163 7.22 -13.79 -17.88
C ASP A 163 8.24 -13.11 -16.95
N ILE A 164 7.76 -12.05 -16.31
CA ILE A 164 8.48 -11.18 -15.39
C ILE A 164 8.64 -11.84 -14.01
N ALA A 165 7.95 -12.95 -13.74
CA ALA A 165 8.10 -13.73 -12.52
C ALA A 165 9.51 -14.35 -12.32
N SER A 166 10.40 -14.25 -13.32
CA SER A 166 11.84 -14.55 -13.20
C SER A 166 12.63 -13.50 -12.40
N LEU A 167 12.01 -12.36 -12.07
CA LEU A 167 12.56 -11.37 -11.16
C LEU A 167 12.34 -11.80 -9.70
N PRO A 168 13.23 -11.44 -8.76
CA PRO A 168 13.32 -12.11 -7.45
C PRO A 168 11.96 -12.23 -6.78
N ALA A 169 11.60 -13.40 -6.27
CA ALA A 169 10.26 -13.69 -5.74
C ALA A 169 10.08 -13.20 -4.29
N THR A 170 8.86 -12.80 -3.91
CA THR A 170 8.48 -12.57 -2.51
C THR A 170 8.06 -13.90 -1.91
N ILE A 171 8.79 -14.41 -0.92
CA ILE A 171 8.28 -15.50 -0.08
C ILE A 171 7.40 -14.86 1.00
N ARG A 172 6.09 -15.12 0.95
CA ARG A 172 5.19 -14.79 2.07
C ARG A 172 5.08 -16.01 3.00
N LYS A 173 5.25 -15.79 4.30
CA LYS A 173 4.89 -16.80 5.30
C LYS A 173 3.38 -16.75 5.49
N VAL A 174 2.66 -17.75 4.97
CA VAL A 174 1.22 -17.91 5.21
C VAL A 174 1.03 -18.45 6.62
N SER A 175 0.27 -17.75 7.46
CA SER A 175 -0.21 -18.33 8.71
C SER A 175 -1.17 -19.47 8.37
N ALA A 176 -0.86 -20.69 8.80
CA ALA A 176 -1.79 -21.80 8.68
C ALA A 176 -3.10 -21.45 9.40
N PRO A 177 -4.27 -21.84 8.87
CA PRO A 177 -5.52 -21.72 9.59
C PRO A 177 -5.45 -22.54 10.90
N PRO A 178 -6.10 -22.09 11.98
CA PRO A 178 -6.14 -22.86 13.23
C PRO A 178 -6.74 -24.24 12.95
N ALA A 179 -6.08 -25.28 13.45
CA ALA A 179 -6.61 -26.64 13.38
C ALA A 179 -7.96 -26.68 14.10
N THR A 180 -9.01 -27.07 13.36
CA THR A 180 -10.34 -27.33 13.93
C THR A 180 -10.23 -28.52 14.88
N PRO A 181 -10.86 -28.47 16.08
CA PRO A 181 -10.88 -29.60 17.01
C PRO A 181 -11.59 -30.83 16.46
#